data_AF-A0A0F9F6I1-F1
#
_entry.id   AF-A0A0F9F6I1-F1
#
_cell.length_a   1.000
_cell.length_b   1.000
_cell.length_c   1.000
_cell.angle_alpha   90.00
_cell.angle_beta   90.00
_cell.angle_gamma   90.00
#
_symmetry.space_group_name_H-M   'P 1'
#
loop_
_entity.id
_entity.type
_entity.pdbx_description
1 polymer ?
#
loop_
_entity_poly.entity_id
_entity_poly.type
_entity_poly.pdbx_seq_one_letter_code
_entity_poly.pdbx_strand_id
1 'polypeptide(L)'
;MATPKFKFTVIKAPGARVDTAGFVQDLTRMMRRAVTEGQRHIAKYPPQRLRKSGYRRTGTLKRSWSKRVTASGSKLEGIVGSNSNIAPYNVVVQGTRKGTGRRQGRIFRRAGWRGVDELSSMMEDRVEKGLQAIVDRLAR
;
A
#
# COMPACT_ATOMS: atom_id res chain seq x y z
N MET A 1 -11.46 6.35 -10.25
CA MET A 1 -10.52 5.21 -10.32
C MET A 1 -10.25 4.73 -8.90
N ALA A 2 -10.30 3.42 -8.66
CA ALA A 2 -10.40 2.86 -7.32
C ALA A 2 -9.09 3.02 -6.53
N THR A 3 -9.13 3.85 -5.48
CA THR A 3 -8.23 3.74 -4.34
C THR A 3 -8.22 2.28 -3.88
N PRO A 4 -7.07 1.60 -3.73
CA PRO A 4 -7.07 0.31 -3.08
C PRO A 4 -7.59 0.52 -1.65
N LYS A 5 -8.79 -0.03 -1.40
CA LYS A 5 -9.50 0.06 -0.13
C LYS A 5 -9.54 -1.34 0.45
N PHE A 6 -8.89 -1.52 1.59
CA PHE A 6 -8.91 -2.79 2.31
C PHE A 6 -9.90 -2.68 3.47
N LYS A 7 -10.86 -3.61 3.55
CA LYS A 7 -11.89 -3.67 4.59
C LYS A 7 -11.77 -4.99 5.32
N PHE A 8 -11.59 -4.93 6.65
CA PHE A 8 -11.62 -6.10 7.53
C PHE A 8 -12.69 -5.88 8.60
N THR A 9 -13.36 -6.97 8.97
CA THR A 9 -14.35 -7.01 10.05
C THR A 9 -13.82 -7.92 11.14
N VAL A 10 -13.69 -7.38 12.35
CA VAL A 10 -13.28 -8.16 13.52
C VAL A 10 -14.49 -8.92 14.05
N ILE A 11 -14.44 -10.25 14.03
CA ILE A 11 -15.46 -11.11 14.66
C ILE A 11 -14.96 -11.45 16.06
N LYS A 12 -15.76 -11.15 17.08
CA LYS A 12 -15.45 -11.44 18.49
C LYS A 12 -15.69 -12.93 18.75
N ALA A 13 -14.69 -13.66 19.26
CA ALA A 13 -14.89 -15.02 19.75
C ALA A 13 -15.65 -15.00 21.10
N PRO A 14 -16.65 -15.87 21.34
CA PRO A 14 -17.37 -15.91 22.62
C PRO A 14 -16.47 -16.45 23.76
N GLY A 15 -16.47 -15.79 24.92
CA GLY A 15 -15.99 -16.37 26.19
C GLY A 15 -14.54 -16.10 26.61
N ALA A 16 -13.66 -15.56 25.76
CA ALA A 16 -12.30 -15.19 26.17
C ALA A 16 -12.28 -13.80 26.84
N ARG A 17 -11.50 -13.63 27.93
CA ARG A 17 -11.05 -12.31 28.42
C ARG A 17 -10.06 -11.75 27.39
N VAL A 18 -10.57 -11.33 26.24
CA VAL A 18 -9.75 -10.73 25.19
C VAL A 18 -9.44 -9.31 25.61
N ASP A 19 -8.15 -8.99 25.75
CA ASP A 19 -7.69 -7.59 25.76
C ASP A 19 -8.02 -6.97 24.41
N THR A 20 -9.24 -6.46 24.32
CA THR A 20 -9.81 -5.93 23.09
C THR A 20 -9.07 -4.65 22.70
N ALA A 21 -8.54 -3.91 23.69
CA ALA A 21 -7.76 -2.71 23.48
C ALA A 21 -6.38 -3.05 22.90
N GLY A 22 -5.68 -4.03 23.47
CA GLY A 22 -4.41 -4.54 22.95
C GLY A 22 -4.54 -5.10 21.53
N PHE A 23 -5.59 -5.86 21.27
CA PHE A 23 -5.89 -6.38 19.92
C PHE A 23 -6.11 -5.26 18.89
N VAL A 24 -6.92 -4.25 19.23
CA VAL A 24 -7.16 -3.09 18.35
C VAL A 24 -5.88 -2.28 18.13
N GLN A 25 -5.04 -2.11 19.15
CA GLN A 25 -3.74 -1.46 19.02
C GLN A 25 -2.80 -2.23 18.07
N ASP A 26 -2.74 -3.55 18.20
CA ASP A 26 -1.90 -4.41 17.36
C ASP A 26 -2.37 -4.38 15.90
N LEU A 27 -3.68 -4.47 15.65
CA LEU A 27 -4.26 -4.30 14.31
C LEU A 27 -3.92 -2.92 13.72
N THR A 28 -4.08 -1.86 14.51
CA THR A 28 -3.78 -0.49 14.07
C THR A 28 -2.31 -0.33 13.72
N ARG A 29 -1.41 -0.90 14.55
CA ARG A 29 0.04 -0.87 14.34
C ARG A 29 0.43 -1.64 13.08
N MET A 30 -0.13 -2.83 12.88
CA MET A 30 0.04 -3.63 11.68
C MET A 30 -0.41 -2.85 10.44
N MET A 31 -1.61 -2.28 10.45
CA MET A 31 -2.14 -1.52 9.32
C MET A 31 -1.26 -0.30 9.00
N ARG A 32 -0.80 0.45 10.01
CA ARG A 32 0.13 1.58 9.82
C ARG A 32 1.44 1.16 9.16
N ARG A 33 1.97 -0.01 9.51
CA ARG A 33 3.17 -0.59 8.89
C ARG A 33 2.89 -0.96 7.43
N ALA A 34 1.83 -1.73 7.16
CA ALA A 34 1.46 -2.16 5.82
C ALA A 34 1.27 -0.97 4.85
N VAL A 35 0.53 0.06 5.27
CA VAL A 35 0.31 1.27 4.44
C VAL A 35 1.61 2.08 4.28
N THR A 36 2.47 2.13 5.30
CA THR A 36 3.77 2.80 5.20
C THR A 36 4.70 2.10 4.22
N GLU A 37 4.76 0.78 4.26
CA GLU A 37 5.52 -0.03 3.32
C GLU A 37 4.94 0.10 1.91
N GLY A 38 3.62 0.07 1.78
CA GLY A 38 2.90 0.32 0.53
C GLY A 38 3.28 1.65 -0.12
N GLN A 39 3.20 2.74 0.65
CA GLN A 39 3.58 4.07 0.17
C GLN A 39 5.06 4.12 -0.24
N ARG A 40 5.97 3.51 0.54
CA ARG A 40 7.39 3.44 0.18
C ARG A 40 7.64 2.63 -1.09
N HIS A 41 6.89 1.54 -1.27
CA HIS A 41 6.98 0.65 -2.43
C HIS A 41 6.61 1.40 -3.72
N ILE A 42 5.47 2.08 -3.72
CA ILE A 42 4.95 2.77 -4.92
C ILE A 42 5.64 4.12 -5.20
N ALA A 43 6.19 4.77 -4.19
CA ALA A 43 6.90 6.05 -4.32
C ALA A 43 8.32 5.94 -4.91
N LYS A 44 8.79 4.73 -5.21
CA LYS A 44 10.17 4.50 -5.68
C LYS A 44 10.31 4.81 -7.17
N TYR A 45 11.26 5.69 -7.50
CA TYR A 45 11.66 5.95 -8.87
C TYR A 45 12.53 4.82 -9.43
N PRO A 46 12.41 4.50 -10.74
CA PRO A 46 13.34 3.61 -11.41
C PRO A 46 14.69 4.32 -11.55
N PRO A 47 15.86 3.67 -11.31
CA PRO A 47 17.19 4.22 -11.56
C PRO A 47 17.21 4.88 -12.94
N GLN A 48 17.87 6.03 -13.02
CA GLN A 48 17.98 6.81 -14.24
C GLN A 48 18.75 6.00 -15.29
N ARG A 49 18.04 5.18 -16.06
CA ARG A 49 18.61 4.29 -17.06
C ARG A 49 18.80 4.99 -18.40
N LEU A 50 19.27 6.23 -18.46
CA LEU A 50 19.53 6.85 -19.76
C LEU A 50 20.75 7.75 -19.63
N ARG A 51 21.90 7.26 -20.11
CA ARG A 51 23.17 8.00 -20.26
C ARG A 51 23.03 9.30 -21.08
N LYS A 52 21.86 9.57 -21.67
CA LYS A 52 21.56 10.74 -22.52
C LYS A 52 20.15 11.32 -22.35
N SER A 53 19.41 11.02 -21.27
CA SER A 53 18.11 11.71 -21.08
C SER A 53 18.28 12.97 -20.23
N GLY A 54 17.69 14.07 -20.69
CA GLY A 54 17.50 15.29 -19.89
C GLY A 54 16.47 15.12 -18.76
N TYR A 55 16.01 13.90 -18.49
CA TYR A 55 15.04 13.61 -17.45
C TYR A 55 15.63 13.86 -16.07
N ARG A 56 15.16 14.91 -15.39
CA ARG A 56 15.52 15.23 -14.01
C ARG A 56 14.44 14.75 -13.06
N ARG A 57 14.84 14.08 -11.97
CA ARG A 57 13.92 13.68 -10.91
C ARG A 57 13.59 14.88 -10.03
N THR A 58 12.37 15.37 -10.13
CA THR A 58 11.85 16.50 -9.34
C THR A 58 11.29 16.09 -7.97
N GLY A 59 11.36 14.80 -7.61
CA GLY A 59 10.76 14.26 -6.39
C GLY A 59 9.21 14.27 -6.39
N THR A 60 8.59 14.68 -7.50
CA THR A 60 7.13 14.80 -7.65
C THR A 60 6.40 13.49 -7.33
N LEU A 61 6.89 12.34 -7.81
CA LEU A 61 6.31 11.01 -7.54
C LEU A 61 6.24 10.72 -6.04
N LYS A 62 7.35 10.95 -5.32
CA LYS A 62 7.41 10.71 -3.88
C LYS A 62 6.40 11.58 -3.13
N ARG A 63 6.25 12.84 -3.55
CA ARG A 63 5.34 13.83 -2.92
C ARG A 63 3.87 13.60 -3.27
N SER A 64 3.59 12.95 -4.38
CA SER A 64 2.22 12.66 -4.82
C SER A 64 1.58 11.45 -4.15
N TRP A 65 2.35 10.61 -3.45
CA TRP A 65 1.78 9.44 -2.75
C TRP A 65 1.53 9.75 -1.29
N SER A 66 0.27 9.62 -0.87
CA SER A 66 -0.19 9.81 0.50
C SER A 66 -0.54 8.48 1.15
N LYS A 67 -0.56 8.47 2.48
CA LYS A 67 -0.99 7.33 3.29
C LYS A 67 -1.94 7.79 4.39
N ARG A 68 -2.94 6.96 4.70
CA ARG A 68 -3.88 7.20 5.81
C ARG A 68 -4.31 5.87 6.40
N VAL A 69 -4.52 5.85 7.71
CA VAL A 69 -5.18 4.75 8.42
C VAL A 69 -6.35 5.34 9.18
N THR A 70 -7.54 4.78 9.00
CA THR A 70 -8.76 5.21 9.67
C THR A 70 -9.39 4.01 10.38
N ALA A 71 -9.71 4.18 11.66
CA ALA A 71 -10.49 3.23 12.45
C ALA A 71 -11.88 3.84 12.70
N SER A 72 -12.93 3.08 12.43
CA SER A 72 -14.32 3.51 12.67
C SER A 72 -15.16 2.27 13.01
N GLY A 73 -15.66 2.22 14.25
CA GLY A 73 -16.41 1.07 14.76
C GLY A 73 -15.62 -0.24 14.58
N SER A 74 -16.23 -1.19 13.87
CA SER A 74 -15.64 -2.50 13.56
C SER A 74 -14.74 -2.51 12.32
N LYS A 75 -14.45 -1.35 11.72
CA LYS A 75 -13.70 -1.21 10.47
C LYS A 75 -12.35 -0.54 10.70
N LEU A 76 -11.29 -1.20 10.25
CA LEU A 76 -9.97 -0.61 10.09
C LEU A 76 -9.62 -0.56 8.61
N GLU A 77 -9.36 0.64 8.10
CA GLU A 77 -9.05 0.89 6.68
C GLU A 77 -7.69 1.56 6.53
N GLY A 78 -6.84 0.95 5.69
CA GLY A 78 -5.56 1.51 5.28
C GLY A 78 -5.62 1.95 3.82
N ILE A 79 -5.23 3.21 3.56
CA ILE A 79 -5.32 3.84 2.25
C ILE A 79 -3.94 4.33 1.81
N VAL A 80 -3.51 3.93 0.61
CA VAL A 80 -2.41 4.55 -0.13
C VAL A 80 -3.02 5.29 -1.33
N GLY A 81 -2.90 6.62 -1.36
CA GLY A 81 -3.56 7.48 -2.34
C GLY A 81 -2.56 8.19 -3.26
N SER A 82 -2.95 8.41 -4.52
CA SER A 82 -2.23 9.28 -5.44
C SER A 82 -2.88 10.66 -5.48
N ASN A 83 -2.07 11.72 -5.42
CA ASN A 83 -2.49 13.10 -5.61
C ASN A 83 -2.31 13.49 -7.08
N SER A 84 -3.41 13.52 -7.83
CA SER A 84 -3.44 13.89 -9.25
C SER A 84 -3.07 15.36 -9.50
N ASN A 85 -3.26 16.26 -8.52
CA ASN A 85 -2.88 17.67 -8.68
C ASN A 85 -1.36 17.85 -8.67
N ILE A 86 -0.64 16.98 -7.94
CA ILE A 86 0.84 16.99 -7.89
C ILE A 86 1.42 16.21 -9.06
N ALA A 87 0.79 15.08 -9.42
CA ALA A 87 1.31 14.17 -10.42
C ALA A 87 0.17 13.55 -11.24
N PRO A 88 -0.33 14.28 -12.26
CA PRO A 88 -1.56 13.91 -12.97
C PRO A 88 -1.48 12.57 -13.69
N TYR A 89 -0.27 12.15 -14.07
CA TYR A 89 -0.05 10.93 -14.86
C TYR A 89 0.43 9.73 -14.04
N ASN A 90 0.63 9.83 -12.72
CA ASN A 90 1.16 8.69 -11.94
C ASN A 90 0.33 7.42 -12.10
N VAL A 91 -0.98 7.57 -12.06
CA VAL A 91 -1.93 6.47 -12.19
C VAL A 91 -1.88 5.86 -13.59
N VAL A 92 -1.59 6.66 -14.63
CA VAL A 92 -1.45 6.20 -16.02
C VAL A 92 -0.13 5.45 -16.24
N VAL A 93 0.95 5.90 -15.59
CA VAL A 93 2.30 5.34 -15.75
C VAL A 93 2.52 4.12 -14.81
N GLN A 94 1.86 4.09 -13.65
CA GLN A 94 1.93 2.99 -12.67
C GLN A 94 0.71 2.06 -12.69
N GLY A 95 -0.33 2.38 -13.46
CA GLY A 95 -1.52 1.55 -13.65
C GLY A 95 -1.28 0.39 -14.62
N THR A 96 -1.68 -0.81 -14.24
CA THR A 96 -1.14 -2.04 -14.83
C THR A 96 -2.10 -2.76 -15.79
N ARG A 97 -3.38 -2.37 -15.87
CA ARG A 97 -4.37 -3.19 -16.58
C ARG A 97 -4.54 -2.88 -18.07
N LYS A 98 -4.24 -1.66 -18.55
CA LYS A 98 -4.32 -1.30 -19.99
C LYS A 98 -3.31 -0.20 -20.36
N GLY A 99 -2.82 -0.21 -21.60
CA GLY A 99 -2.06 0.89 -22.21
C GLY A 99 -0.67 1.16 -21.62
N THR A 100 -0.36 2.45 -21.42
CA THR A 100 0.98 2.99 -21.13
C THR A 100 1.65 2.38 -19.90
N GLY A 101 0.92 2.13 -18.81
CA GLY A 101 1.54 1.61 -17.58
C GLY A 101 1.98 0.14 -17.66
N ARG A 102 1.34 -0.71 -18.49
CA ARG A 102 1.84 -2.08 -18.77
C ARG A 102 3.18 -2.04 -19.52
N ARG A 103 3.32 -1.12 -20.48
CA ARG A 103 4.57 -0.93 -21.24
C ARG A 103 5.69 -0.41 -20.34
N GLN A 104 5.38 0.58 -19.50
CA GLN A 104 6.33 1.16 -18.53
C GLN A 104 6.77 0.12 -17.48
N GLY A 105 5.81 -0.65 -16.95
CA GLY A 105 6.08 -1.76 -16.04
C GLY A 105 7.06 -2.77 -16.64
N ARG A 106 6.88 -3.17 -17.91
CA ARG A 106 7.80 -4.09 -18.59
C ARG A 106 9.21 -3.51 -18.75
N ILE A 107 9.33 -2.26 -19.21
CA ILE A 107 10.62 -1.60 -19.48
C ILE A 107 11.41 -1.40 -18.18
N PHE A 108 10.74 -0.97 -17.11
CA PHE A 108 11.39 -0.58 -15.87
C PHE A 108 11.29 -1.62 -14.74
N ARG A 109 10.77 -2.83 -15.02
CA ARG A 109 10.70 -3.93 -14.02
C ARG A 109 12.05 -4.20 -13.36
N ARG A 110 13.10 -4.35 -14.18
CA ARG A 110 14.50 -4.57 -13.73
C ARG A 110 15.14 -3.32 -13.10
N ALA A 111 14.43 -2.20 -13.13
CA ALA A 111 14.81 -0.94 -12.52
C ALA A 111 14.05 -0.76 -11.18
N GLY A 112 13.26 -1.74 -10.72
CA GLY A 112 12.49 -1.61 -9.49
C GLY A 112 11.33 -0.63 -9.61
N TRP A 113 10.83 -0.39 -10.83
CA TRP A 113 9.52 0.23 -11.04
C TRP A 113 8.45 -0.71 -10.51
N ARG A 114 7.51 -0.13 -9.75
CA ARG A 114 6.43 -0.86 -9.09
C ARG A 114 5.09 -0.30 -9.54
N GLY A 115 4.17 -1.21 -9.85
CA GLY A 115 2.80 -0.89 -10.27
C GLY A 115 1.82 -0.90 -9.11
N VAL A 116 0.62 -0.35 -9.35
CA VAL A 116 -0.45 -0.31 -8.36
C VAL A 116 -1.01 -1.72 -8.05
N ASP A 117 -1.03 -2.64 -9.03
CA ASP A 117 -1.43 -4.03 -8.76
C ASP A 117 -0.40 -4.75 -7.86
N GLU A 118 0.91 -4.56 -8.09
CA GLU A 118 1.95 -5.11 -7.20
C GLU A 118 1.84 -4.56 -5.76
N LEU A 119 1.50 -3.28 -5.64
CA LEU A 119 1.18 -2.66 -4.36
C LEU A 119 -0.03 -3.33 -3.70
N SER A 120 -1.11 -3.60 -4.44
CA SER A 120 -2.31 -4.26 -3.90
C SER A 120 -1.97 -5.64 -3.35
N SER A 121 -1.36 -6.49 -4.17
CA SER A 121 -0.98 -7.85 -3.76
C SER A 121 -0.02 -7.83 -2.57
N MET A 122 0.98 -6.94 -2.58
CA MET A 122 1.89 -6.81 -1.43
C MET A 122 1.16 -6.37 -0.16
N MET A 123 0.21 -5.44 -0.25
CA MET A 123 -0.55 -4.96 0.91
C MET A 123 -1.48 -6.05 1.45
N GLU A 124 -2.14 -6.81 0.58
CA GLU A 124 -2.96 -7.97 0.96
C GLU A 124 -2.12 -8.98 1.74
N ASP A 125 -0.99 -9.40 1.17
CA ASP A 125 -0.06 -10.36 1.77
C ASP A 125 0.45 -9.91 3.15
N ARG A 126 0.74 -8.61 3.29
CA ARG A 126 1.24 -8.01 4.55
C ARG A 126 0.17 -7.97 5.64
N VAL A 127 -1.06 -7.62 5.25
CA VAL A 127 -2.17 -7.55 6.21
C VAL A 127 -2.58 -8.96 6.63
N GLU A 128 -2.65 -9.91 5.71
CA GLU A 128 -2.97 -11.31 6.01
C GLU A 128 -1.95 -11.92 6.98
N LYS A 129 -0.66 -11.84 6.67
CA LYS A 129 0.42 -12.35 7.54
C LYS A 129 0.43 -11.68 8.92
N GLY A 130 0.20 -10.37 8.95
CA GLY A 130 0.13 -9.61 10.20
C GLY A 130 -1.08 -10.00 11.05
N LEU A 131 -2.23 -10.23 10.43
CA LEU A 131 -3.45 -10.67 11.10
C LEU A 131 -3.27 -12.07 11.69
N GLN A 132 -2.72 -12.99 10.91
CA GLN A 132 -2.42 -14.35 11.38
C GLN A 132 -1.51 -14.32 12.62
N ALA A 133 -0.43 -13.53 12.58
CA ALA A 133 0.49 -13.42 13.71
C ALA A 133 -0.16 -12.83 14.99
N ILE A 134 -1.16 -11.95 14.84
CA ILE A 134 -1.92 -11.40 15.98
C ILE A 134 -2.86 -12.47 16.53
N VAL A 135 -3.58 -13.20 15.66
CA VAL A 135 -4.48 -14.28 16.06
C VAL A 135 -3.72 -15.42 16.74
N ASP A 136 -2.58 -15.84 16.19
CA ASP A 136 -1.71 -16.88 16.77
C ASP A 136 -1.17 -16.51 18.16
N ARG A 137 -1.07 -15.21 18.47
CA ARG A 137 -0.67 -14.74 19.80
C ARG A 137 -1.83 -14.81 20.80
N LEU A 138 -3.06 -14.57 20.34
CA LEU A 138 -4.26 -14.65 21.18
C LEU A 138 -4.69 -16.09 21.46
N ALA A 139 -4.30 -17.03 20.60
CA ALA A 139 -4.59 -18.46 20.75
C ALA A 139 -3.59 -19.20 21.67
N ARG A 140 -2.55 -18.52 22.16
CA ARG A 140 -1.60 -19.03 23.17
C ARG A 140 -2.00 -18.55 24.55
#